data_AF-A0A7U4TND6-F1
#
_entry.id   AF-A0A7U4TND6-F1
#
_cell.length_a   1.000
_cell.length_b   1.000
_cell.length_c   1.000
_cell.angle_alpha   90.00
_cell.angle_beta   90.00
_cell.angle_gamma   90.00
#
_symmetry.space_group_name_H-M   'P 1'
#
loop_
_entity.id
_entity.type
_entity.pdbx_description
1 polymer ?
#
loop_
_entity_poly.entity_id
_entity_poly.type
_entity_poly.pdbx_seq_one_letter_code
_entity_poly.pdbx_strand_id
1 'polypeptide(L)'
;MRLEHLAGHLAHVEAHWQSYVTAGPLKAPGSAKIHGSCLIVCADNEEAAWAIMRGDPYFTCEMFASIEVHDMTMSIGLYPGGKIWESLDSVRERANGG
;
A
#
# COMPACT_ATOMS: atom_id res chain seq x y z
N MET A 1 -12.86 -12.02 -12.41
CA MET A 1 -12.05 -11.72 -11.21
C MET A 1 -11.69 -10.24 -11.03
N ARG A 2 -10.58 -9.67 -11.55
CA ARG A 2 -10.24 -8.26 -11.22
C ARG A 2 -11.33 -7.26 -11.63
N LEU A 3 -11.79 -7.29 -12.88
CA LEU A 3 -12.85 -6.38 -13.35
C LEU A 3 -14.20 -6.64 -12.69
N GLU A 4 -14.48 -7.90 -12.36
CA GLU A 4 -15.70 -8.35 -11.70
C GLU A 4 -15.81 -7.80 -10.26
N HIS A 5 -14.70 -7.75 -9.53
CA HIS A 5 -14.65 -7.24 -8.16
C HIS A 5 -14.23 -5.76 -8.05
N LEU A 6 -13.91 -5.11 -9.18
CA LEU A 6 -13.38 -3.74 -9.20
C LEU A 6 -14.31 -2.74 -8.50
N ALA A 7 -15.63 -2.84 -8.70
CA ALA A 7 -16.58 -1.92 -8.06
C ALA A 7 -16.53 -2.02 -6.53
N GLY A 8 -16.49 -3.24 -5.98
CA GLY A 8 -16.40 -3.46 -4.54
C GLY A 8 -15.03 -3.08 -3.98
N HIS A 9 -13.95 -3.34 -4.72
CA HIS A 9 -12.61 -2.86 -4.37
C HIS A 9 -12.54 -1.33 -4.28
N LEU A 10 -13.09 -0.62 -5.26
CA LEU A 10 -13.12 0.85 -5.25
C LEU A 10 -13.95 1.40 -4.09
N ALA A 11 -15.12 0.80 -3.81
CA ALA A 11 -15.94 1.18 -2.67
C ALA A 11 -15.22 0.94 -1.33
N HIS A 12 -14.47 -0.15 -1.21
CA HIS A 12 -13.65 -0.43 -0.03
C HIS A 12 -12.54 0.62 0.15
N VAL A 13 -11.73 0.85 -0.89
CA VAL A 13 -10.65 1.84 -0.84
C VAL A 13 -11.20 3.24 -0.53
N GLU A 14 -12.35 3.61 -1.09
CA GLU A 14 -13.04 4.87 -0.77
C GLU A 14 -13.52 4.92 0.68
N ALA A 15 -14.07 3.83 1.24
CA ALA A 15 -14.48 3.82 2.66
C ALA A 15 -13.30 3.96 3.64
N HIS A 16 -12.10 3.57 3.21
CA HIS A 16 -10.89 3.50 4.04
C HIS A 16 -9.80 4.49 3.61
N TRP A 17 -10.07 5.44 2.71
CA TRP A 17 -9.06 6.24 2.01
C TRP A 17 -8.08 6.99 2.95
N GLN A 18 -8.55 7.38 4.14
CA GLN A 18 -7.74 8.09 5.14
C GLN A 18 -6.63 7.22 5.75
N SER A 19 -6.75 5.90 5.63
CA SER A 19 -5.73 4.94 6.06
C SER A 19 -4.72 4.61 4.96
N TYR A 20 -4.83 5.19 3.75
CA TYR A 20 -3.86 4.97 2.67
C TYR A 20 -2.90 6.14 2.51
N VAL A 21 -1.61 5.84 2.37
CA VAL A 21 -0.61 6.80 1.87
C VAL A 21 -0.75 6.92 0.35
N THR A 22 -0.76 5.78 -0.34
CA THR A 22 -0.99 5.68 -1.79
C THR A 22 -1.30 4.23 -2.18
N ALA A 23 -1.93 4.03 -3.32
CA ALA A 23 -2.20 2.72 -3.88
C ALA A 23 -2.29 2.76 -5.40
N GLY A 24 -1.98 1.66 -6.07
CA GLY A 24 -2.11 1.58 -7.52
C GLY A 24 -1.82 0.20 -8.12
N PRO A 25 -2.21 -0.02 -9.38
CA PRO A 25 -1.90 -1.25 -10.09
C PRO A 25 -0.42 -1.32 -10.49
N LEU A 26 0.18 -2.48 -10.29
CA LEU A 26 1.51 -2.80 -10.81
C LEU A 26 1.41 -3.20 -12.29
N LYS A 27 2.27 -2.62 -13.12
CA LYS A 27 2.36 -2.91 -14.56
C LYS A 27 3.75 -3.41 -14.91
N ALA A 28 3.85 -4.17 -15.99
CA ALA A 28 5.16 -4.58 -16.50
C ALA A 28 5.85 -3.36 -17.16
N PRO A 29 7.19 -3.26 -17.10
CA PRO A 29 7.91 -2.18 -17.77
C PRO A 29 7.51 -2.04 -19.25
N GLY A 30 7.14 -0.81 -19.65
CA GLY A 30 6.71 -0.52 -21.02
C GLY A 30 5.35 -1.11 -21.43
N SER A 31 4.59 -1.73 -20.50
CA SER A 31 3.31 -2.36 -20.79
C SER A 31 2.16 -1.71 -20.04
N ALA A 32 0.98 -1.66 -20.67
CA ALA A 32 -0.26 -1.32 -19.98
C ALA A 32 -0.83 -2.49 -19.17
N LYS A 33 -0.30 -3.71 -19.34
CA LYS A 33 -0.79 -4.92 -18.67
C LYS A 33 -0.53 -4.84 -17.16
N ILE A 34 -1.62 -4.84 -16.40
CA ILE A 34 -1.59 -4.92 -14.93
C ILE A 34 -1.29 -6.36 -14.52
N HIS A 35 -0.38 -6.55 -13.57
CA HIS A 35 -0.04 -7.86 -13.01
C HIS A 35 -0.12 -7.93 -11.48
N GLY A 36 -0.42 -6.81 -10.81
CA GLY A 36 -0.60 -6.80 -9.36
C GLY A 36 -1.17 -5.47 -8.86
N SER A 37 -1.12 -5.30 -7.56
CA SER A 37 -1.45 -4.05 -6.86
C SER A 37 -0.37 -3.76 -5.83
N CYS A 38 -0.10 -2.49 -5.59
CA CYS A 38 0.69 -2.01 -4.45
C CYS A 38 -0.22 -1.09 -3.64
N LEU A 39 -0.31 -1.33 -2.35
CA LEU A 39 -1.10 -0.55 -1.41
C LEU A 39 -0.19 -0.22 -0.23
N ILE A 40 -0.03 1.07 0.07
CA ILE A 40 0.72 1.55 1.23
C ILE A 40 -0.31 2.15 2.19
N VAL A 41 -0.43 1.55 3.37
CA VAL A 41 -1.42 1.93 4.39
C VAL A 41 -0.73 2.39 5.68
N CYS A 42 -1.39 3.31 6.39
CA CYS A 42 -1.05 3.71 7.74
C CYS A 42 -1.81 2.81 8.73
N ALA A 43 -1.06 2.05 9.52
CA ALA A 43 -1.59 1.21 10.60
C ALA A 43 -0.54 1.08 11.71
N ASP A 44 -0.98 0.85 12.94
CA ASP A 44 -0.08 0.74 14.10
C ASP A 44 0.76 -0.55 14.10
N ASN A 45 0.28 -1.60 13.41
CA ASN A 45 0.92 -2.89 13.26
C ASN A 45 0.28 -3.67 12.08
N GLU A 46 0.89 -4.80 11.74
CA GLU A 46 0.43 -5.69 10.67
C GLU A 46 -1.05 -6.13 10.82
N GLU A 47 -1.48 -6.48 12.03
CA GLU A 47 -2.86 -6.96 12.24
C GLU A 47 -3.90 -5.86 11.99
N ALA A 48 -3.58 -4.61 12.37
CA ALA A 48 -4.41 -3.45 12.05
C ALA A 48 -4.43 -3.18 10.53
N ALA A 49 -3.32 -3.36 9.82
CA ALA A 49 -3.29 -3.25 8.36
C ALA A 49 -4.18 -4.32 7.71
N TRP A 50 -4.12 -5.56 8.19
CA TRP A 50 -4.98 -6.64 7.71
C TRP A 50 -6.45 -6.43 8.05
N ALA A 51 -6.78 -5.80 9.19
CA ALA A 51 -8.16 -5.46 9.52
C ALA A 51 -8.80 -4.56 8.46
N ILE A 52 -8.02 -3.67 7.84
CA ILE A 52 -8.46 -2.90 6.67
C ILE A 52 -8.55 -3.82 5.46
N MET A 53 -7.46 -4.47 5.06
CA MET A 53 -7.39 -5.22 3.78
C MET A 53 -8.37 -6.40 3.69
N ARG A 54 -8.70 -7.07 4.80
CA ARG A 54 -9.62 -8.23 4.80
C ARG A 54 -11.06 -7.89 4.40
N GLY A 55 -11.41 -6.60 4.33
CA GLY A 55 -12.69 -6.13 3.79
C GLY A 55 -12.68 -5.90 2.27
N ASP A 56 -11.51 -5.91 1.62
CA ASP A 56 -11.36 -5.63 0.20
C ASP A 56 -11.65 -6.88 -0.65
N PRO A 57 -12.61 -6.81 -1.59
CA PRO A 57 -12.91 -7.91 -2.50
C PRO A 57 -11.71 -8.46 -3.27
N TYR A 58 -10.68 -7.66 -3.56
CA TYR A 58 -9.46 -8.19 -4.18
C TYR A 58 -8.69 -9.15 -3.28
N PHE A 59 -8.73 -8.95 -1.96
CA PHE A 59 -8.08 -9.82 -0.99
C PHE A 59 -8.94 -11.03 -0.62
N THR A 60 -10.27 -10.88 -0.61
CA THR A 60 -11.17 -11.99 -0.25
C THR A 60 -11.53 -12.91 -1.40
N CYS A 61 -11.37 -12.47 -2.65
CA CYS A 61 -11.70 -13.31 -3.81
C CYS A 61 -10.58 -14.29 -4.20
N GLU A 62 -9.41 -14.26 -3.55
CA GLU A 62 -8.25 -15.10 -3.87
C GLU A 62 -7.62 -14.80 -5.25
N MET A 63 -7.76 -13.56 -5.77
CA MET A 63 -7.18 -13.22 -7.09
C MET A 63 -5.66 -13.05 -7.09
N PHE A 64 -5.06 -12.83 -5.93
CA PHE A 64 -3.62 -12.68 -5.79
C PHE A 64 -2.96 -14.04 -5.68
N ALA A 65 -2.01 -14.31 -6.57
CA ALA A 65 -1.20 -15.53 -6.49
C ALA A 65 -0.28 -15.55 -5.25
N SER A 66 0.14 -14.36 -4.79
CA SER A 66 0.90 -14.15 -3.57
C SER A 66 0.62 -12.76 -3.00
N ILE A 67 0.79 -12.61 -1.70
CA ILE A 67 0.74 -11.33 -0.97
C ILE A 67 1.98 -11.27 -0.09
N GLU A 68 2.66 -10.13 -0.11
CA GLU A 68 3.80 -9.85 0.75
C GLU A 68 3.49 -8.60 1.58
N VAL A 69 3.90 -8.63 2.85
CA VAL A 69 3.69 -7.53 3.81
C VAL A 69 5.06 -7.11 4.33
N HIS A 70 5.31 -5.80 4.29
CA HIS A 70 6.58 -5.20 4.70
C HIS A 70 6.30 -3.90 5.45
N ASP A 71 7.09 -3.64 6.50
CA ASP A 71 7.16 -2.30 7.07
C ASP A 71 7.85 -1.34 6.10
N MET A 72 7.35 -0.11 6.01
CA MET A 72 7.87 0.87 5.06
C MET A 72 8.01 2.25 5.70
N THR A 73 9.19 2.84 5.57
CA THR A 73 9.44 4.24 5.91
C THR A 73 9.50 5.08 4.63
N MET A 74 8.60 6.05 4.50
CA MET A 74 8.54 6.94 3.34
C MET A 74 9.58 8.05 3.44
N SER A 75 10.73 7.91 2.76
CA SER A 75 11.86 8.84 2.92
C SER A 75 11.94 9.95 1.86
N ILE A 76 11.39 9.80 0.64
CA ILE A 76 11.43 10.87 -0.39
C ILE A 76 10.44 10.52 -1.52
N GLY A 77 9.75 11.52 -2.09
CA GLY A 77 8.78 11.29 -3.18
C GLY A 77 8.10 12.56 -3.71
N LEU A 78 7.50 12.45 -4.89
CA LEU A 78 6.68 13.51 -5.52
C LEU A 78 5.19 13.43 -5.15
N TYR A 79 4.75 12.29 -4.65
CA TYR A 79 3.46 12.07 -3.97
C TYR A 79 3.82 11.70 -2.50
N PRO A 80 3.01 12.07 -1.49
CA PRO A 80 3.40 12.70 -0.20
C PRO A 80 4.57 12.05 0.61
N GLY A 81 5.42 12.80 1.33
CA GLY A 81 5.54 14.27 1.44
C GLY A 81 6.66 14.80 2.38
N GLY A 82 7.43 15.78 1.89
CA GLY A 82 8.34 16.63 2.68
C GLY A 82 9.64 15.98 3.19
N LYS A 83 10.57 16.81 3.69
CA LYS A 83 11.75 16.34 4.44
C LYS A 83 11.26 15.90 5.83
N ILE A 84 11.08 14.59 6.03
CA ILE A 84 10.59 14.04 7.31
C ILE A 84 11.68 13.90 8.39
N TRP A 85 12.86 14.50 8.16
CA TRP A 85 14.01 14.46 9.06
C TRP A 85 14.59 15.84 9.31
N GLU A 86 15.04 16.07 10.53
CA GLU A 86 15.64 17.34 10.93
C GLU A 86 17.14 17.37 10.58
N SER A 87 17.86 16.26 10.75
CA SER A 87 19.30 16.10 10.49
C SER A 87 19.67 14.69 9.97
N LEU A 88 20.91 14.51 9.48
CA LEU A 88 21.41 13.22 8.99
C LEU A 88 21.40 12.13 10.08
N ASP A 89 21.68 12.50 11.31
CA ASP A 89 21.71 11.54 12.42
C ASP A 89 20.32 11.02 12.76
N SER A 90 19.27 11.83 12.62
CA SER A 90 17.86 11.40 12.82
C SER A 90 17.35 10.38 11.79
N VAL A 91 18.03 10.27 10.64
CA VAL A 91 17.69 9.30 9.59
C VAL A 91 18.44 7.98 9.79
N ARG A 92 19.66 7.99 10.35
CA ARG A 92 20.51 6.79 10.46
C ARG A 92 19.90 5.70 11.32
N GLU A 93 19.25 6.08 12.42
CA GLU A 93 18.58 5.13 13.32
C GLU A 93 17.35 4.50 12.64
N ARG A 94 16.49 5.33 12.03
CA ARG A 94 15.28 4.87 11.33
C ARG A 94 15.56 4.08 10.04
N ALA A 95 16.63 4.43 9.32
CA ALA A 95 17.03 3.76 8.09
C ALA A 95 17.58 2.33 8.32
N ASN A 96 17.94 1.98 9.56
CA ASN A 96 18.36 0.64 9.94
C ASN A 96 17.22 -0.24 10.48
N GLY A 97 15.96 0.23 10.38
CA GLY A 97 14.78 -0.51 10.83
C GLY A 97 14.32 -0.17 12.25
N GLY A 98 14.93 0.82 12.91
CA GLY A 98 14.72 1.10 14.33
C GLY A 98 15.69 0.35 15.23
#